data_AF-A0A9Y1FNF4-F1
#
_entry.id   AF-A0A9Y1FNF4-F1
#
_cell.length_a   1.000
_cell.length_b   1.000
_cell.length_c   1.000
_cell.angle_alpha   90.00
_cell.angle_beta   90.00
_cell.angle_gamma   90.00
#
_symmetry.space_group_name_H-M   'P 1'
#
loop_
_entity.id
_entity.type
_entity.pdbx_description
1 polymer ?
#
loop_
_entity_poly.entity_id
_entity_poly.type
_entity_poly.pdbx_seq_one_letter_code
_entity_poly.pdbx_strand_id
1 'polypeptide(L)'
;MIERMRFYAQALISALENNQTPTICLNEFVSSVRDAWIKFEQGQITVEISQLPRAMYMFVVEELPQVVENPLEKEKIIRELKLFLNTIDLILQPKETN
;
A
#
# COMPACT_ATOMS: atom_id res chain seq x y z
N MET A 1 1.93 9.14 7.76
CA MET A 1 1.85 7.67 7.57
C MET A 1 1.06 7.34 6.30
N ILE A 2 -0.21 7.75 6.20
CA ILE A 2 -1.01 7.56 4.98
C ILE A 2 -0.36 8.25 3.77
N GLU A 3 0.06 9.50 3.92
CA GLU A 3 0.84 10.21 2.89
C GLU A 3 2.14 9.48 2.50
N ARG A 4 2.80 8.83 3.47
CA ARG A 4 4.01 8.05 3.22
C ARG A 4 3.69 6.79 2.42
N MET A 5 2.62 6.07 2.78
CA MET A 5 2.12 4.93 2.00
C MET A 5 1.78 5.34 0.56
N ARG A 6 1.09 6.47 0.38
CA ARG A 6 0.73 7.00 -0.94
C ARG A 6 1.96 7.32 -1.77
N PHE A 7 2.90 8.09 -1.20
CA PHE A 7 4.12 8.50 -1.87
C PHE A 7 4.92 7.29 -2.36
N TYR A 8 5.17 6.30 -1.50
CA TYR A 8 5.99 5.15 -1.89
C TYR A 8 5.26 4.16 -2.80
N ALA A 9 3.93 4.02 -2.70
CA ALA A 9 3.16 3.27 -3.70
C ALA A 9 3.23 3.93 -5.09
N GLN A 10 3.13 5.26 -5.17
CA GLN A 10 3.28 6.00 -6.43
C GLN A 10 4.71 5.92 -6.98
N ALA A 11 5.73 6.05 -6.11
CA ALA A 11 7.12 5.91 -6.49
C ALA A 11 7.42 4.49 -6.99
N LEU A 12 6.82 3.46 -6.38
CA LEU A 12 6.93 2.08 -6.81
C LEU A 12 6.29 1.86 -8.19
N ILE A 13 5.08 2.40 -8.43
CA ILE A 13 4.44 2.37 -9.75
C ILE A 13 5.36 3.02 -10.79
N SER A 14 5.91 4.21 -10.51
CA SER A 14 6.80 4.92 -11.42
C SER A 14 8.07 4.12 -11.70
N ALA A 15 8.69 3.51 -10.68
CA ALA A 15 9.87 2.67 -10.85
C ALA A 15 9.57 1.48 -11.77
N LEU A 16 8.44 0.80 -11.55
CA LEU A 16 8.00 -0.30 -12.41
C LEU A 16 7.76 0.19 -13.85
N GLU A 17 6.96 1.24 -14.06
CA GLU A 17 6.63 1.79 -15.38
C GLU A 17 7.91 2.15 -16.18
N ASN A 18 8.93 2.69 -15.50
CA ASN A 18 10.20 3.09 -16.10
C ASN A 18 11.30 2.02 -16.10
N ASN A 19 11.00 0.77 -15.72
CA ASN A 19 11.98 -0.33 -15.58
C ASN A 19 13.17 0.02 -14.67
N GLN A 20 12.93 0.82 -13.64
CA GLN A 20 13.91 1.17 -12.60
C GLN A 20 13.83 0.17 -11.44
N THR A 21 14.92 0.09 -10.67
CA THR A 21 15.00 -0.79 -9.50
C THR A 21 13.96 -0.39 -8.43
N PRO A 22 13.01 -1.27 -8.07
CA PRO A 22 11.91 -0.92 -7.17
C PRO A 22 12.29 -1.01 -5.68
N THR A 23 13.44 -1.57 -5.32
CA THR A 23 13.78 -2.02 -3.96
C THR A 23 13.59 -0.97 -2.87
N ILE A 24 14.05 0.27 -3.08
CA ILE A 24 13.91 1.34 -2.08
C ILE A 24 12.43 1.69 -1.89
N CYS A 25 11.70 1.89 -2.99
CA CYS A 25 10.28 2.25 -2.94
C CYS A 25 9.45 1.12 -2.31
N LEU A 26 9.77 -0.13 -2.63
CA LEU A 26 9.14 -1.31 -2.05
C LEU A 26 9.36 -1.37 -0.54
N ASN A 27 10.61 -1.28 -0.07
CA ASN A 27 10.94 -1.41 1.35
C ASN A 27 10.26 -0.31 2.17
N GLU A 28 10.28 0.92 1.66
CA GLU A 28 9.63 2.07 2.31
C GLU A 28 8.10 1.94 2.31
N PHE A 29 7.52 1.42 1.21
CA PHE A 29 6.10 1.14 1.13
C PHE A 29 5.68 0.06 2.15
N VAL A 30 6.39 -1.08 2.18
CA VAL A 30 6.20 -2.16 3.16
C VAL A 30 6.28 -1.64 4.59
N SER A 31 7.31 -0.86 4.91
CA SER A 31 7.47 -0.27 6.24
C SER A 31 6.27 0.61 6.61
N SER A 32 5.81 1.46 5.69
CA SER A 32 4.70 2.37 5.96
C SER A 32 3.35 1.65 6.17
N VAL A 33 3.13 0.52 5.48
CA VAL A 33 1.94 -0.33 5.69
C VAL A 33 2.03 -1.11 7.00
N ARG A 34 3.21 -1.60 7.39
CA ARG A 34 3.42 -2.21 8.71
C ARG A 34 3.12 -1.25 9.85
N ASP A 35 3.59 -0.01 9.75
CA ASP A 35 3.29 1.03 10.74
C ASP A 35 1.77 1.29 10.84
N ALA A 36 1.09 1.33 9.69
CA ALA A 36 -0.37 1.51 9.64
C ALA A 36 -1.12 0.34 10.27
N TRP A 37 -0.67 -0.88 10.02
CA TRP A 37 -1.23 -2.08 10.60
C TRP A 37 -1.09 -2.10 12.13
N ILE A 38 0.09 -1.79 12.67
CA ILE A 38 0.30 -1.71 14.13
C ILE A 38 -0.66 -0.71 14.77
N LYS A 39 -0.84 0.47 14.16
CA LYS A 39 -1.78 1.47 14.66
C LYS A 39 -3.24 1.03 14.58
N PHE A 40 -3.61 0.29 13.54
CA PHE A 40 -4.94 -0.32 13.42
C PHE A 40 -5.16 -1.37 14.52
N GLU A 41 -4.21 -2.28 14.76
CA GLU A 41 -4.29 -3.29 15.83
C GLU A 41 -4.38 -2.66 17.22
N GLN A 42 -3.75 -1.50 17.42
CA GLN A 42 -3.84 -0.72 18.66
C GLN A 42 -5.14 0.09 18.79
N GLY A 43 -6.02 0.07 17.79
CA GLY A 43 -7.25 0.85 17.78
C GLY A 43 -7.04 2.35 17.54
N GLN A 44 -5.83 2.79 17.16
CA GLN A 44 -5.52 4.19 16.85
C GLN A 44 -5.99 4.60 15.45
N ILE A 45 -6.25 3.61 14.58
CA ILE A 45 -6.86 3.80 13.27
C ILE A 45 -8.12 2.95 13.25
N THR A 46 -9.22 3.58 12.87
CA THR A 46 -10.46 2.88 12.57
C THR A 46 -10.75 3.04 11.09
N VAL A 47 -11.26 1.97 10.49
CA VAL A 47 -11.74 1.97 9.11
C VAL A 47 -13.16 1.43 9.13
N GLU A 48 -13.97 1.89 8.20
CA GLU A 48 -15.37 1.46 8.09
C GLU A 48 -15.49 -0.05 7.80
N ILE A 49 -14.57 -0.58 7.00
CA ILE A 49 -14.52 -2.00 6.63
C ILE A 49 -13.34 -2.67 7.35
N SER A 50 -13.62 -3.37 8.45
CA SER A 50 -12.60 -3.94 9.34
C SER A 50 -11.70 -5.00 8.72
N GLN A 51 -12.13 -5.69 7.65
CA GLN A 51 -11.31 -6.70 6.97
C GLN A 51 -10.27 -6.10 6.03
N LEU A 52 -10.47 -4.85 5.61
CA LEU A 52 -9.69 -4.22 4.56
C LEU A 52 -8.23 -3.97 4.95
N PRO A 53 -7.89 -3.49 6.17
CA PRO A 53 -6.50 -3.26 6.56
C PRO A 53 -5.70 -4.56 6.55
N ARG A 54 -6.33 -5.69 6.89
CA ARG A 54 -5.68 -7.01 6.83
C ARG A 54 -5.40 -7.42 5.39
N ALA A 55 -6.36 -7.24 4.48
CA ALA A 55 -6.16 -7.53 3.06
C ALA A 55 -5.04 -6.66 2.45
N MET A 56 -5.05 -5.37 2.76
CA MET A 56 -4.00 -4.42 2.37
C MET A 56 -2.63 -4.80 2.92
N TYR A 57 -2.56 -5.24 4.18
CA TYR A 57 -1.34 -5.74 4.80
C TYR A 57 -0.81 -6.97 4.09
N MET A 58 -1.65 -8.00 3.88
CA MET A 58 -1.24 -9.25 3.22
C MET A 58 -0.70 -8.96 1.81
N PHE A 59 -1.41 -8.15 1.03
CA PHE A 59 -0.96 -7.76 -0.30
C PHE A 59 0.41 -7.08 -0.28
N VAL A 60 0.60 -6.03 0.53
CA VAL A 60 1.82 -5.22 0.47
C VAL A 60 3.00 -5.90 1.16
N VAL A 61 2.77 -6.57 2.29
CA VAL A 61 3.84 -7.08 3.16
C VAL A 61 4.24 -8.50 2.82
N GLU A 62 3.28 -9.35 2.42
CA GLU A 62 3.53 -10.78 2.21
C GLU A 62 3.65 -11.11 0.72
N GLU A 63 2.75 -10.60 -0.13
CA GLU A 63 2.65 -10.98 -1.53
C GLU A 63 3.58 -10.16 -2.43
N LEU A 64 3.46 -8.83 -2.38
CA LEU A 64 4.17 -7.91 -3.28
C LEU A 64 5.69 -8.12 -3.33
N PRO A 65 6.41 -8.33 -2.21
CA PRO A 65 7.86 -8.54 -2.25
C PRO A 65 8.28 -9.81 -3.00
N GLN A 66 7.40 -10.80 -3.11
CA GLN A 66 7.68 -12.06 -3.82
C GLN A 66 7.53 -11.92 -5.33
N VAL A 67 6.72 -10.95 -5.79
CA VAL A 67 6.29 -10.85 -7.19
C VAL A 67 6.77 -9.59 -7.89
N VAL A 68 7.21 -8.55 -7.17
CA VAL A 68 7.53 -7.22 -7.73
C VAL A 68 8.68 -7.22 -8.75
N GLU A 69 9.60 -8.17 -8.66
CA GLU A 69 10.70 -8.30 -9.62
C GLU A 69 10.36 -9.23 -10.79
N ASN A 70 9.19 -9.89 -10.78
CA ASN A 70 8.76 -10.75 -11.86
C ASN A 70 8.22 -9.93 -13.04
N PRO A 71 8.89 -9.93 -14.21
CA PRO A 71 8.46 -9.14 -15.36
C PRO A 71 7.08 -9.53 -15.89
N LEU A 72 6.66 -10.79 -15.71
CA LEU A 72 5.37 -11.30 -16.17
C LEU A 72 4.19 -10.78 -15.33
N GLU A 73 4.44 -10.40 -14.08
CA GLU A 73 3.41 -9.89 -13.16
C GLU A 73 3.35 -8.35 -13.15
N LYS A 74 4.29 -7.67 -13.83
CA LYS A 74 4.46 -6.21 -13.78
C LYS A 74 3.16 -5.42 -13.99
N GLU A 75 2.43 -5.71 -15.07
CA GLU A 75 1.19 -4.98 -15.40
C GLU A 75 0.09 -5.20 -14.35
N LYS A 76 -0.03 -6.44 -13.86
CA LYS A 76 -0.97 -6.80 -12.80
C LYS A 76 -0.63 -6.08 -11.50
N ILE A 77 0.65 -6.07 -11.11
CA ILE A 77 1.12 -5.39 -9.89
C ILE A 77 0.85 -3.89 -9.97
N ILE A 78 1.13 -3.25 -11.11
CA ILE A 78 0.82 -1.82 -11.31
C ILE A 78 -0.69 -1.57 -11.14
N ARG A 79 -1.54 -2.43 -11.70
CA ARG A 79 -3.00 -2.32 -11.55
C ARG A 79 -3.44 -2.49 -10.10
N GLU A 80 -2.90 -3.47 -9.37
CA GLU A 80 -3.21 -3.71 -7.97
C GLU A 80 -2.74 -2.57 -7.06
N LEU A 81 -1.55 -1.99 -7.33
CA LEU A 81 -1.06 -0.79 -6.63
C LEU A 81 -1.95 0.43 -6.89
N LYS A 82 -2.44 0.62 -8.11
CA LYS A 82 -3.41 1.69 -8.44
C LYS A 82 -4.73 1.48 -7.71
N LEU A 83 -5.22 0.24 -7.61
CA LEU A 83 -6.42 -0.10 -6.84
C LEU A 83 -6.21 0.16 -5.35
N PHE A 84 -5.05 -0.20 -4.80
CA PHE A 84 -4.68 0.05 -3.42
C PHE A 84 -4.72 1.55 -3.09
N LEU A 85 -4.16 2.40 -3.95
CA LEU A 85 -4.19 3.85 -3.79
C LEU A 85 -5.63 4.40 -3.75
N ASN A 86 -6.46 4.00 -4.72
CA ASN A 86 -7.87 4.40 -4.75
C ASN A 86 -8.63 3.94 -3.50
N THR A 87 -8.29 2.75 -3.00
CA THR A 87 -8.88 2.19 -1.78
C THR A 87 -8.51 3.02 -0.55
N ILE A 88 -7.25 3.44 -0.43
CA ILE A 88 -6.81 4.38 0.61
C ILE A 88 -7.58 5.69 0.56
N ASP A 89 -7.84 6.24 -0.63
CA ASP A 89 -8.60 7.48 -0.80
C ASP A 89 -10.05 7.37 -0.33
N LEU A 90 -10.67 6.20 -0.52
CA LEU A 90 -12.06 5.98 -0.16
C LEU A 90 -12.26 5.68 1.33
N ILE A 91 -11.36 4.91 1.95
CA ILE A 91 -11.55 4.45 3.34
C ILE A 91 -10.97 5.42 4.38
N LEU A 92 -9.98 6.23 4.02
CA LEU A 92 -9.29 7.12 4.95
C LEU A 92 -9.76 8.58 4.82
N GLN A 93 -11.05 8.80 4.53
CA GLN A 93 -11.63 10.13 4.73
C GLN A 93 -11.73 10.41 6.24
N PRO A 94 -11.06 11.44 6.77
CA PRO A 94 -11.25 11.83 8.16
C PRO A 94 -12.72 12.16 8.37
N LYS A 95 -13.40 11.44 9.26
CA LYS A 95 -14.72 11.87 9.72
C LYS A 95 -14.53 13.19 10.46
N GLU A 96 -15.03 14.29 9.91
CA GLU A 96 -15.29 15.49 10.69
C GLU A 96 -16.37 15.12 11.72
N THR A 97 -15.95 14.82 12.95
CA THR A 97 -16.86 14.83 14.09
C THR A 97 -17.27 16.28 14.35
N ASN A 98 -18.47 16.65 13.89
CA ASN A 98 -19.22 17.78 14.41
C ASN A 98 -19.65 17.52 15.86
#